data_AF-A0A1Y3N779-F1
#
_entry.id   AF-A0A1Y3N779-F1
#
_cell.length_a   1.000
_cell.length_b   1.000
_cell.length_c   1.000
_cell.angle_alpha   90.00
_cell.angle_beta   90.00
_cell.angle_gamma   90.00
#
_symmetry.space_group_name_H-M   'P 1'
#
loop_
_entity.id
_entity.type
_entity.pdbx_description
1 polymer ?
#
loop_
_entity_poly.entity_id
_entity_poly.type
_entity_poly.pdbx_seq_one_letter_code
_entity_poly.pdbx_strand_id
1 'polypeptide(L)'
;MKTFQFLLLITLLVAYATARSVKFGLVAFGSIAKVKINNIEFTMTRPNNKDPYFTIVKDVDDNDLVYKYIIDDKEEEFDRILPMGEMTTHNEFFGRKDTVKELPEFVHPEKDTWTRSIGKTPLFDDSYIPTVHFYGANANSTFTAATASIIKRVTFILKDDVIVVKV
;
A
#
# COMPACT_ATOMS: atom_id res chain seq x y z
N MET A 1 9.20 -41.01 34.57
CA MET A 1 9.11 -39.53 34.76
C MET A 1 9.89 -38.73 33.73
N LYS A 2 11.14 -39.06 33.39
CA LYS A 2 11.97 -38.26 32.46
C LYS A 2 11.45 -38.19 31.00
N THR A 3 10.82 -39.25 30.50
CA THR A 3 10.22 -39.30 29.16
C THR A 3 8.95 -38.44 29.03
N PHE A 4 8.16 -38.35 30.10
CA PHE A 4 6.94 -37.54 30.11
C PHE A 4 7.27 -36.04 30.15
N GLN A 5 8.29 -35.64 30.91
CA GLN A 5 8.83 -34.28 30.90
C GLN A 5 9.42 -33.87 29.54
N PHE A 6 10.04 -34.82 28.82
CA PHE A 6 10.60 -34.57 27.49
C PHE A 6 9.50 -34.40 26.43
N LEU A 7 8.42 -35.19 26.50
CA LEU A 7 7.23 -35.01 25.65
C LEU A 7 6.50 -33.70 25.91
N LEU A 8 6.47 -33.24 27.17
CA LEU A 8 5.87 -31.95 27.54
C LEU A 8 6.67 -30.77 26.96
N LEU A 9 7.99 -30.89 26.87
CA LEU A 9 8.86 -29.87 26.26
C LEU A 9 8.68 -29.79 24.75
N ILE A 10 8.49 -30.94 24.07
CA ILE A 10 8.25 -31.00 22.61
C ILE A 10 6.86 -30.44 22.25
N THR A 11 5.84 -30.72 23.06
CA THR A 11 4.49 -30.15 22.84
C THR A 11 4.43 -28.65 23.10
N LEU A 12 5.25 -28.12 24.03
CA LEU A 12 5.39 -26.68 24.25
C LEU A 12 6.07 -25.97 23.08
N LEU A 13 6.99 -26.65 22.39
CA LEU A 13 7.64 -26.13 21.19
C LEU A 13 6.68 -26.11 20.00
N VAL A 14 5.73 -27.04 19.87
CA VAL A 14 4.79 -27.07 18.73
C VAL A 14 3.77 -25.91 18.76
N ALA A 15 3.65 -25.19 19.87
CA ALA A 15 2.88 -23.94 19.96
C ALA A 15 3.67 -22.72 19.43
N TYR A 16 4.48 -22.89 18.39
CA TYR A 16 5.10 -21.77 17.67
C TYR A 16 3.97 -20.91 17.10
N ALA A 17 3.74 -19.74 17.70
CA ALA A 17 3.03 -18.66 17.03
C ALA A 17 3.78 -18.38 15.72
N THR A 18 3.15 -18.67 14.60
CA THR A 18 3.68 -18.34 13.28
C THR A 18 3.66 -16.82 13.16
N ALA A 19 4.82 -16.24 12.89
CA ALA A 19 4.95 -14.81 12.64
C ALA A 19 5.25 -14.59 11.15
N ARG A 20 4.73 -13.50 10.58
CA ARG A 20 4.99 -13.06 9.22
C ARG A 20 5.48 -11.61 9.21
N SER A 21 6.39 -11.29 8.30
CA SER A 21 6.85 -9.92 8.09
C SER A 21 5.95 -9.24 7.05
N VAL A 22 5.18 -8.24 7.48
CA VAL A 22 4.27 -7.49 6.61
C VAL A 22 4.87 -6.13 6.26
N LYS A 23 4.90 -5.82 4.97
CA LYS A 23 5.20 -4.48 4.44
C LYS A 23 3.91 -3.65 4.39
N PHE A 24 3.89 -2.56 5.14
CA PHE A 24 2.83 -1.56 5.05
C PHE A 24 3.25 -0.46 4.08
N GLY A 25 2.41 -0.17 3.10
CA GLY A 25 2.57 0.95 2.17
C GLY A 25 1.43 1.96 2.36
N LEU A 26 1.76 3.23 2.58
CA LEU A 26 0.79 4.29 2.79
C LEU A 26 1.08 5.50 1.90
N VAL A 27 0.08 5.91 1.14
CA VAL A 27 0.04 7.14 0.36
C VAL A 27 -0.74 8.19 1.14
N ALA A 28 -0.07 9.28 1.53
CA ALA A 28 -0.66 10.34 2.34
C ALA A 28 0.06 11.69 2.21
N PHE A 29 -0.71 12.76 2.35
CA PHE A 29 -0.23 14.14 2.38
C PHE A 29 -0.28 14.66 3.83
N GLY A 30 0.75 14.32 4.60
CA GLY A 30 0.94 14.80 5.97
C GLY A 30 2.40 14.63 6.40
N SER A 31 2.74 15.08 7.60
CA SER A 31 4.12 15.14 8.08
C SER A 31 4.54 13.85 8.77
N ILE A 32 3.72 13.37 9.70
CA ILE A 32 3.97 12.18 10.50
C ILE A 32 2.92 11.12 10.17
N ALA A 33 3.38 9.97 9.71
CA ALA A 33 2.53 8.81 9.47
C ALA A 33 2.80 7.72 10.49
N LYS A 34 1.74 7.09 10.99
CA LYS A 34 1.81 5.91 11.84
C LYS A 34 0.85 4.84 11.31
N VAL A 35 1.22 3.59 11.53
CA VAL A 35 0.29 2.46 11.44
C VAL A 35 -0.01 1.99 12.85
N LYS A 36 -1.30 1.86 13.18
CA LYS A 36 -1.80 1.33 14.44
C LYS A 36 -2.20 -0.12 14.21
N ILE A 37 -1.49 -1.05 14.85
CA ILE A 37 -1.72 -2.49 14.73
C ILE A 37 -2.05 -2.99 16.13
N ASN A 38 -3.20 -3.65 16.31
CA ASN A 38 -3.63 -4.16 17.63
C ASN A 38 -3.54 -3.10 18.75
N ASN A 39 -3.94 -1.86 18.46
CA ASN A 39 -3.89 -0.69 19.36
C ASN A 39 -2.48 -0.20 19.76
N ILE A 40 -1.42 -0.68 19.09
CA ILE A 40 -0.04 -0.20 19.24
C ILE A 40 0.33 0.62 18.00
N GLU A 41 0.86 1.83 18.20
CA GLU A 41 1.25 2.73 17.13
C GLU A 41 2.73 2.55 16.73
N PHE A 42 2.97 2.47 15.43
CA PHE A 42 4.31 2.41 14.85
C PHE A 42 4.50 3.52 13.84
N THR A 43 5.48 4.39 14.09
CA THR A 43 5.83 5.47 13.15
C THR A 43 6.41 4.90 11.87
N MET A 44 5.82 5.28 10.74
CA MET A 44 6.27 4.88 9.41
C MET A 44 7.37 5.80 8.91
N THR A 45 8.21 5.29 8.02
CA THR A 45 9.30 6.06 7.41
C THR A 45 8.90 6.56 6.04
N ARG A 46 9.42 7.71 5.62
CA ARG A 46 9.22 8.25 4.27
C ARG A 46 10.51 8.06 3.47
N PRO A 47 10.62 7.05 2.57
CA PRO A 47 11.88 6.74 1.88
C PRO A 47 12.44 7.91 1.08
N ASN A 48 11.54 8.73 0.51
CA ASN A 48 11.89 9.97 -0.16
C ASN A 48 11.01 11.09 0.41
N ASN A 49 11.64 12.07 1.08
CA ASN A 49 10.93 13.14 1.79
C ASN A 49 9.99 13.98 0.91
N LYS A 50 10.14 13.95 -0.42
CA LYS A 50 9.25 14.64 -1.36
C LYS A 50 8.01 13.83 -1.71
N ASP A 51 8.10 12.50 -1.66
CA ASP A 51 7.01 11.63 -2.08
C ASP A 51 5.96 11.45 -0.98
N PRO A 52 4.66 11.52 -1.31
CA PRO A 52 3.56 11.31 -0.37
C PRO A 52 3.41 9.81 -0.08
N TYR A 53 4.52 9.13 0.22
CA TYR A 53 4.61 7.69 0.39
C TYR A 53 5.41 7.35 1.63
N PHE A 54 4.79 6.59 2.52
CA PHE A 54 5.36 6.08 3.75
C PHE A 54 5.36 4.56 3.75
N THR A 55 6.35 3.96 4.41
CA THR A 55 6.44 2.52 4.54
C THR A 55 7.07 2.11 5.86
N ILE A 56 6.70 0.91 6.30
CA ILE A 56 7.33 0.20 7.41
C ILE A 56 7.17 -1.31 7.18
N VAL A 57 8.12 -2.09 7.68
CA VAL A 57 7.98 -3.55 7.77
C VAL A 57 7.85 -3.91 9.24
N LYS A 58 6.86 -4.76 9.57
CA LYS A 58 6.64 -5.25 10.92
C LYS A 58 6.35 -6.75 10.93
N ASP A 59 6.93 -7.41 11.91
CA ASP A 59 6.59 -8.79 12.23
C ASP A 59 5.29 -8.79 13.04
N VAL A 60 4.33 -9.56 12.57
CA VAL A 60 3.00 -9.72 13.16
C VAL A 60 2.66 -11.21 13.24
N ASP A 61 1.71 -11.55 14.11
CA ASP A 61 1.16 -12.90 14.13
C ASP A 61 0.53 -13.23 12.77
N ASP A 62 0.62 -14.49 12.35
CA ASP A 62 0.01 -14.98 11.13
C ASP A 62 -1.48 -15.31 11.36
N ASN A 63 -2.23 -14.27 11.69
CA ASN A 63 -3.69 -14.25 11.75
C ASN A 63 -4.18 -13.06 10.91
N ASP A 64 -5.49 -12.96 10.71
CA ASP A 64 -6.11 -11.73 10.20
C ASP A 64 -5.70 -10.54 11.06
N LEU A 65 -5.14 -9.52 10.40
CA LEU A 65 -4.56 -8.38 11.08
C LEU A 65 -5.48 -7.18 10.95
N VAL A 66 -5.94 -6.65 12.09
CA VAL A 66 -6.70 -5.39 12.14
C VAL A 66 -5.76 -4.23 12.37
N TYR A 67 -5.84 -3.22 11.50
CA TYR A 67 -4.96 -2.06 11.57
C TYR A 67 -5.64 -0.79 11.03
N LYS A 68 -5.03 0.36 11.32
CA LYS A 68 -5.42 1.66 10.80
C LYS A 68 -4.21 2.53 10.53
N TYR A 69 -4.36 3.52 9.67
CA TYR A 69 -3.38 4.59 9.56
C TYR A 69 -3.75 5.82 10.38
N ILE A 70 -2.72 6.57 10.77
CA ILE A 70 -2.83 7.86 11.45
C ILE A 70 -1.91 8.83 10.72
N ILE A 71 -2.43 9.97 10.32
CA ILE A 71 -1.66 11.06 9.70
C ILE A 71 -1.85 12.33 10.53
N ASP A 72 -0.76 12.90 11.04
CA ASP A 72 -0.76 14.14 11.82
C ASP A 72 -1.86 14.15 12.91
N ASP A 73 -1.85 13.08 13.73
CA ASP A 73 -2.80 12.81 14.82
C ASP A 73 -4.28 12.60 14.40
N LYS A 74 -4.55 12.51 13.11
CA LYS A 74 -5.85 12.10 12.56
C LYS A 74 -5.85 10.62 12.21
N GLU A 75 -6.59 9.83 12.97
CA GLU A 75 -6.82 8.39 12.73
C GLU A 75 -7.86 8.17 11.61
N GLU A 76 -7.77 7.06 10.88
CA GLU A 76 -8.84 6.64 9.97
C GLU A 76 -10.13 6.27 10.73
N GLU A 77 -11.27 6.63 10.13
CA GLU A 77 -12.62 6.37 10.68
C GLU A 77 -13.08 4.91 10.50
N PHE A 78 -12.25 4.05 9.93
CA PHE A 78 -12.56 2.65 9.67
C PHE A 78 -11.35 1.76 9.98
N ASP A 79 -11.61 0.50 10.31
CA ASP A 79 -10.59 -0.53 10.42
C ASP A 79 -10.27 -1.14 9.05
N ARG A 80 -8.98 -1.41 8.83
CA ARG A 80 -8.49 -2.23 7.72
C ARG A 80 -8.23 -3.65 8.22
N ILE A 81 -8.39 -4.61 7.32
CA ILE A 81 -8.13 -6.03 7.61
C ILE A 81 -7.17 -6.54 6.56
N LEU A 82 -6.01 -7.02 6.99
CA LEU A 82 -5.07 -7.75 6.15
C LEU A 82 -5.27 -9.25 6.41
N PRO A 83 -5.76 -10.03 5.42
CA PRO A 83 -5.98 -11.46 5.59
C PRO A 83 -4.71 -12.20 6.04
N MET A 84 -4.85 -13.30 6.77
CA MET A 84 -3.77 -14.23 7.09
C MET A 84 -2.93 -14.63 5.86
N GLY A 85 -1.62 -14.88 6.02
CA GLY A 85 -0.69 -15.23 4.94
C GLY A 85 -0.20 -14.09 4.04
N GLU A 86 -0.96 -13.01 3.84
CA GLU A 86 -0.51 -11.82 3.09
C GLU A 86 0.73 -11.13 3.68
N MET A 87 1.65 -10.70 2.83
CA MET A 87 2.92 -10.07 3.25
C MET A 87 2.99 -8.57 2.96
N THR A 88 1.95 -7.99 2.38
CA THR A 88 1.90 -6.58 1.99
C THR A 88 0.49 -6.03 2.08
N THR A 89 0.34 -4.78 2.50
CA THR A 89 -0.95 -4.07 2.41
C THR A 89 -1.18 -3.43 1.04
N HIS A 90 -0.23 -3.56 0.12
CA HIS A 90 -0.08 -2.72 -1.06
C HIS A 90 0.13 -1.24 -0.68
N ASN A 91 0.20 -0.36 -1.66
CA ASN A 91 0.30 1.08 -1.45
C ASN A 91 -1.11 1.67 -1.22
N GLU A 92 -1.55 1.69 0.03
CA GLU A 92 -2.90 2.13 0.40
C GLU A 92 -3.00 3.64 0.49
N PHE A 93 -4.14 4.24 0.14
CA PHE A 93 -4.32 5.68 0.26
C PHE A 93 -5.08 6.04 1.54
N PHE A 94 -4.54 6.97 2.32
CA PHE A 94 -5.17 7.40 3.58
C PHE A 94 -6.61 7.89 3.38
N GLY A 95 -7.54 7.34 4.14
CA GLY A 95 -8.97 7.69 4.06
C GLY A 95 -9.73 6.99 2.92
N ARG A 96 -9.07 6.11 2.14
CA ARG A 96 -9.73 5.25 1.14
C ARG A 96 -9.83 3.82 1.66
N LYS A 97 -11.05 3.37 1.96
CA LYS A 97 -11.30 2.04 2.54
C LYS A 97 -10.83 0.90 1.65
N ASP A 98 -11.20 0.93 0.38
CA ASP A 98 -10.86 -0.12 -0.58
C ASP A 98 -9.56 0.27 -1.30
N THR A 99 -8.49 -0.50 -1.10
CA THR A 99 -7.22 -0.34 -1.85
C THR A 99 -7.29 -1.03 -3.20
N VAL A 100 -7.77 -2.28 -3.21
CA VAL A 100 -7.95 -3.10 -4.41
C VAL A 100 -9.43 -3.45 -4.54
N LYS A 101 -10.03 -3.11 -5.67
CA LYS A 101 -11.42 -3.41 -6.01
C LYS A 101 -11.57 -3.47 -7.51
N GLU A 102 -12.09 -4.59 -8.02
CA GLU A 102 -12.38 -4.74 -9.44
C GLU A 102 -13.29 -3.61 -9.92
N LEU A 103 -12.82 -2.88 -10.92
CA LEU A 103 -13.61 -1.85 -11.57
C LEU A 103 -14.56 -2.49 -12.57
N PRO A 104 -15.81 -2.01 -12.68
CA PRO A 104 -16.73 -2.52 -13.68
C PRO A 104 -16.16 -2.26 -15.08
N GLU A 105 -16.09 -3.30 -15.89
CA GLU A 105 -15.71 -3.17 -17.28
C GLU A 105 -16.86 -2.54 -18.09
N PHE A 106 -16.53 -1.64 -19.00
CA PHE A 106 -17.49 -1.20 -20.00
C PHE A 106 -17.76 -2.34 -20.98
N VAL A 107 -19.04 -2.55 -21.32
CA VAL A 107 -19.41 -3.49 -22.38
C VAL A 107 -18.91 -2.91 -23.70
N HIS A 108 -17.84 -3.49 -24.24
CA HIS A 108 -17.27 -3.03 -25.50
C HIS A 108 -18.10 -3.59 -26.68
N PRO A 109 -18.65 -2.74 -27.57
CA PRO A 109 -19.47 -3.20 -28.69
C PRO A 109 -18.75 -4.11 -29.71
N GLU A 110 -17.42 -4.13 -29.75
CA GLU A 110 -16.65 -4.87 -30.76
C GLU A 110 -15.39 -5.54 -30.17
N LYS A 111 -15.54 -6.33 -29.10
CA LYS A 111 -14.42 -6.99 -28.39
C LYS A 111 -13.46 -7.77 -29.32
N ASP A 112 -13.95 -8.21 -30.48
CA ASP A 112 -13.22 -9.05 -31.44
C ASP A 112 -12.57 -8.26 -32.61
N THR A 113 -12.75 -6.93 -32.73
CA THR A 113 -12.14 -6.14 -33.83
C THR A 113 -10.74 -5.61 -33.51
N TRP A 114 -10.35 -5.60 -32.23
CA TRP A 114 -9.02 -5.17 -31.80
C TRP A 114 -8.02 -6.33 -31.83
N THR A 115 -7.12 -6.30 -32.81
CA THR A 115 -6.01 -7.28 -32.94
C THR A 115 -4.74 -6.88 -32.19
N ARG A 116 -4.75 -5.72 -31.52
CA ARG A 116 -3.58 -5.18 -30.80
C ARG A 116 -3.96 -4.85 -29.36
N SER A 117 -3.25 -5.44 -28.41
CA SER A 117 -3.31 -5.13 -26.99
C SER A 117 -1.91 -5.26 -26.39
N ILE A 118 -1.58 -4.41 -25.43
CA ILE A 118 -0.37 -4.54 -24.61
C ILE A 118 -0.62 -5.40 -23.36
N GLY A 119 -1.84 -5.93 -23.20
CA GLY A 119 -2.27 -6.68 -22.02
C GLY A 119 -2.42 -5.80 -20.77
N LYS A 120 -2.74 -6.45 -19.65
CA LYS A 120 -2.70 -5.80 -18.33
C LYS A 120 -1.25 -5.58 -17.92
N THR A 121 -0.91 -4.37 -17.51
CA THR A 121 0.40 -4.03 -16.94
C THR A 121 0.20 -3.38 -15.57
N PRO A 122 1.23 -3.25 -14.72
CA PRO A 122 1.08 -2.60 -13.41
C PRO A 122 0.55 -1.16 -13.46
N LEU A 123 0.74 -0.46 -14.59
CA LEU A 123 0.19 0.88 -14.82
C LEU A 123 -1.29 0.83 -15.25
N PHE A 124 -1.72 -0.26 -15.87
CA PHE A 124 -3.07 -0.52 -16.34
C PHE A 124 -3.71 -1.68 -15.55
N ASP A 125 -3.62 -1.58 -14.22
CA ASP A 125 -4.30 -2.47 -13.28
C ASP A 125 -5.76 -2.03 -13.16
N ASP A 126 -6.70 -2.93 -13.41
CA ASP A 126 -8.14 -2.70 -13.36
C ASP A 126 -8.75 -2.92 -11.98
N SER A 127 -7.91 -3.22 -10.99
CA SER A 127 -8.27 -3.42 -9.59
C SER A 127 -7.70 -2.36 -8.66
N TYR A 128 -6.75 -1.53 -9.10
CA TYR A 128 -6.05 -0.56 -8.24
C TYR A 128 -6.00 0.84 -8.88
N ILE A 129 -6.25 1.87 -8.07
CA ILE A 129 -6.19 3.28 -8.50
C ILE A 129 -4.79 3.84 -8.18
N PRO A 130 -3.91 4.03 -9.19
CA PRO A 130 -2.57 4.57 -8.96
C PRO A 130 -2.61 6.04 -8.55
N THR A 131 -1.60 6.44 -7.77
CA THR A 131 -1.37 7.84 -7.43
C THR A 131 -0.19 8.37 -8.22
N VAL A 132 -0.38 9.45 -8.96
CA VAL A 132 0.69 10.12 -9.70
C VAL A 132 0.90 11.50 -9.10
N HIS A 133 2.12 11.76 -8.63
CA HIS A 133 2.48 13.06 -8.05
C HIS A 133 3.49 13.78 -8.95
N PHE A 134 3.10 14.96 -9.41
CA PHE A 134 3.90 15.82 -10.28
C PHE A 134 4.60 16.90 -9.46
N TYR A 135 5.88 17.13 -9.74
CA TYR A 135 6.70 18.11 -9.04
C TYR A 135 7.25 19.18 -9.98
N GLY A 136 7.37 20.38 -9.44
CA GLY A 136 8.00 21.52 -10.10
C GLY A 136 7.26 22.80 -9.75
N ALA A 137 7.97 23.93 -9.83
CA ALA A 137 7.37 25.26 -9.59
C ALA A 137 6.14 25.52 -10.50
N ASN A 138 6.14 24.90 -11.68
CA ASN A 138 5.08 25.05 -12.67
C ASN A 138 4.08 23.89 -12.68
N ALA A 139 4.20 22.88 -11.81
CA ALA A 139 3.33 21.71 -11.88
C ALA A 139 1.85 22.09 -11.77
N ASN A 140 1.51 22.97 -10.82
CA ASN A 140 0.14 23.44 -10.68
C ASN A 140 -0.37 24.22 -11.91
N SER A 141 0.43 25.16 -12.44
CA SER A 141 0.03 25.96 -13.60
C SER A 141 -0.06 25.16 -14.89
N THR A 142 0.74 24.10 -15.05
CA THR A 142 0.62 23.15 -16.17
C THR A 142 -0.76 22.49 -16.19
N PHE A 143 -1.27 22.00 -15.06
CA PHE A 143 -2.54 21.26 -15.03
C PHE A 143 -3.79 22.14 -14.83
N THR A 144 -3.65 23.33 -14.24
CA THR A 144 -4.82 24.19 -13.95
C THR A 144 -5.01 25.33 -14.96
N ALA A 145 -3.92 25.80 -15.58
CA ALA A 145 -3.95 26.96 -16.48
C ALA A 145 -3.37 26.68 -17.88
N ALA A 146 -2.72 25.52 -18.09
CA ALA A 146 -2.03 25.15 -19.32
C ALA A 146 -0.99 26.19 -19.81
N THR A 147 -0.46 27.02 -18.91
CA THR A 147 0.49 28.11 -19.25
C THR A 147 1.96 27.72 -19.14
N ALA A 148 2.26 26.51 -18.67
CA ALA A 148 3.62 26.02 -18.51
C ALA A 148 3.79 24.61 -19.08
N SER A 149 4.92 24.38 -19.75
CA SER A 149 5.19 23.17 -20.55
C SER A 149 6.16 22.17 -19.92
N ILE A 150 6.76 22.46 -18.76
CA ILE A 150 7.85 21.65 -18.20
C ILE A 150 7.53 21.18 -16.78
N ILE A 151 7.50 19.86 -16.60
CA ILE A 151 7.45 19.16 -15.32
C ILE A 151 8.83 18.52 -15.09
N LYS A 152 9.43 18.76 -13.93
CA LYS A 152 10.81 18.31 -13.64
C LYS A 152 10.89 16.88 -13.11
N ARG A 153 9.80 16.42 -12.49
CA ARG A 153 9.77 15.11 -11.84
C ARG A 153 8.34 14.62 -11.70
N VAL A 154 8.15 13.33 -11.89
CA VAL A 154 6.90 12.61 -11.70
C VAL A 154 7.18 11.38 -10.84
N THR A 155 6.36 11.14 -9.82
CA THR A 155 6.40 9.91 -9.03
C THR A 155 5.09 9.17 -9.27
N PHE A 156 5.19 7.95 -9.79
CA PHE A 156 4.09 7.00 -9.88
C PHE A 156 4.13 6.10 -8.64
N ILE A 157 3.02 6.02 -7.92
CA ILE A 157 2.82 5.10 -6.81
C ILE A 157 1.75 4.10 -7.28
N LEU A 158 2.24 2.96 -7.77
CA LEU A 158 1.45 1.83 -8.27
C LEU A 158 1.04 0.94 -7.10
N LYS A 159 0.44 -0.23 -7.37
CA LYS A 159 -0.06 -1.14 -6.34
C LYS A 159 1.05 -1.56 -5.37
N ASP A 160 2.19 -2.02 -5.90
CA ASP A 160 3.30 -2.52 -5.09
C ASP A 160 4.62 -1.75 -5.29
N ASP A 161 4.64 -0.84 -6.27
CA ASP A 161 5.85 -0.15 -6.74
C ASP A 161 5.75 1.37 -6.65
N VAL A 162 6.92 2.00 -6.46
CA VAL A 162 7.09 3.45 -6.56
C VAL A 162 8.14 3.76 -7.61
N ILE A 163 7.72 4.38 -8.71
CA ILE A 163 8.56 4.68 -9.86
C ILE A 163 8.75 6.20 -9.95
N VAL A 164 10.00 6.66 -9.94
CA VAL A 164 10.33 8.09 -10.05
C VAL A 164 10.93 8.36 -11.42
N VAL A 165 10.25 9.18 -12.21
CA VAL A 165 10.74 9.71 -13.49
C VAL A 165 11.23 11.13 -13.26
N LYS A 166 12.47 11.42 -13.67
CA LYS A 166 13.06 12.75 -13.66
C LYS A 166 13.30 13.17 -15.11
N VAL A 167 12.90 14.40 -15.45
CA VAL A 167 13.02 14.99 -16.79
C VAL A 167 14.00 16.15 -16.72
#